data_AF-A0AAU4GJ92-F1
#
_entry.id   AF-A0AAU4GJ92-F1
#
_cell.length_a   1.000
_cell.length_b   1.000
_cell.length_c   1.000
_cell.angle_alpha   90.00
_cell.angle_beta   90.00
_cell.angle_gamma   90.00
#
_symmetry.space_group_name_H-M   'P 1'
#
loop_
_entity.id
_entity.type
_entity.pdbx_description
1 polymer ?
#
loop_
_entity_poly.entity_id
_entity_poly.type
_entity_poly.pdbx_seq_one_letter_code
_entity_poly.pdbx_strand_id
1 'polypeptide(L)' 'MTARIMLGRPWPGTVGESQRVLHVFPEPEQYPWHITAYCGVTYWSGDLEWFDRPAWMPCTACLAAVPLPRALS' A
#
# COMPACT_ATOMS: atom_id res chain seq x y z
N MET A 1 -11.60 13.38 8.12
CA MET A 1 -11.04 12.23 8.87
C MET A 1 -9.55 12.16 8.56
N THR A 2 -8.69 11.96 9.56
CA THR A 2 -7.26 11.65 9.32
C THR A 2 -7.13 10.14 9.21
N ALA A 3 -6.91 9.62 8.01
CA ALA A 3 -6.64 8.20 7.81
C ALA A 3 -5.13 7.95 7.98
N ARG A 4 -4.77 6.97 8.80
CA ARG A 4 -3.39 6.46 8.85
C ARG A 4 -3.20 5.49 7.68
N ILE A 5 -2.01 5.53 7.10
CA ILE A 5 -1.67 4.73 5.93
C ILE A 5 -0.40 3.94 6.22
N MET A 6 -0.27 2.82 5.52
CA MET A 6 0.91 2.00 5.49
C MET A 6 1.38 1.85 4.04
N LEU A 7 2.69 1.61 3.86
CA LEU A 7 3.31 1.44 2.56
C LEU A 7 3.87 0.04 2.45
N GLY A 8 3.49 -0.69 1.40
CA GLY A 8 3.89 -2.08 1.22
C GLY A 8 4.19 -2.41 -0.24
N ARG A 9 5.15 -3.29 -0.48
CA ARG A 9 5.52 -3.79 -1.81
C ARG A 9 5.52 -5.32 -1.79
N PRO A 10 5.07 -6.00 -2.86
CA PRO A 10 5.17 -7.45 -2.92
C PRO A 10 6.63 -7.94 -2.84
N TRP A 11 6.90 -9.03 -2.10
CA TRP A 11 8.21 -9.71 -2.08
C TRP A 11 8.63 -10.17 -3.49
N PRO A 12 9.94 -10.33 -3.77
CA PRO A 12 10.39 -10.86 -5.05
C PRO A 12 9.79 -12.25 -5.28
N GLY A 13 9.23 -12.49 -6.47
CA GLY A 13 8.64 -13.79 -6.82
C GLY A 13 7.16 -13.96 -6.46
N THR A 14 6.53 -13.00 -5.76
CA THR A 14 5.07 -13.07 -5.47
C THR A 14 4.22 -12.51 -6.61
N VAL A 15 4.76 -11.54 -7.36
CA VAL A 15 4.17 -10.98 -8.59
C VAL A 15 5.28 -10.75 -9.62
N GLY A 16 4.90 -10.50 -10.88
CA GLY A 16 5.86 -10.08 -11.92
C GLY A 16 6.57 -8.78 -11.54
N GLU A 17 7.83 -8.60 -11.95
CA GLU A 17 8.65 -7.45 -11.51
C GLU A 17 8.03 -6.09 -11.85
N SER A 18 7.35 -5.97 -13.00
CA SER A 18 6.64 -4.77 -13.42
C SER A 18 5.47 -4.39 -12.48
N GLN A 19 4.99 -5.35 -11.68
CA GLN A 19 3.92 -5.16 -10.71
C GLN A 19 4.45 -5.00 -9.27
N ARG A 20 5.77 -5.10 -9.05
CA ARG A 20 6.40 -4.86 -7.73
C ARG A 20 6.57 -3.36 -7.48
N VAL A 21 5.47 -2.62 -7.49
CA VAL A 21 5.39 -1.20 -7.12
C VAL A 21 5.03 -1.04 -5.65
N LEU A 22 5.27 0.15 -5.09
CA LEU A 22 4.87 0.47 -3.73
C LEU A 22 3.38 0.80 -3.68
N HIS A 23 2.61 0.00 -2.96
CA HIS A 23 1.18 0.21 -2.72
C HIS A 23 0.95 0.96 -1.41
N VAL A 24 -0.18 1.67 -1.36
CA VAL A 24 -0.67 2.35 -0.16
C VAL A 24 -1.85 1.56 0.38
N PHE A 25 -1.82 1.27 1.68
CA PHE A 25 -2.85 0.54 2.39
C PHE A 25 -3.42 1.42 3.50
N PRO A 26 -4.71 1.30 3.83
CA PRO A 26 -5.22 1.82 5.10
C PRO A 26 -4.55 1.07 6.26
N GLU A 27 -4.18 1.77 7.34
CA GLU A 27 -3.74 1.11 8.57
C GLU A 27 -4.96 0.37 9.17
N PRO A 28 -4.92 -0.96 9.29
CA PRO A 28 -6.04 -1.71 9.85
C PRO A 28 -6.02 -1.62 11.38
N GLU A 29 -7.19 -1.67 12.02
CA GLU A 29 -7.29 -1.69 13.49
C GLU A 29 -6.65 -2.95 14.10
N GLN A 30 -6.68 -4.07 13.35
CA GLN A 30 -6.02 -5.33 13.66
C GLN A 30 -5.36 -5.84 12.38
N TYR A 31 -4.11 -6.30 12.47
CA TYR A 31 -3.38 -6.78 11.29
C TYR A 31 -4.06 -8.03 10.71
N PRO A 32 -4.63 -7.92 9.50
CA PRO A 32 -5.33 -9.01 8.90
C PRO A 32 -4.35 -9.94 8.21
N TRP A 33 -4.83 -11.15 8.01
CA TRP A 33 -4.25 -12.15 7.14
C TRP A 33 -4.12 -11.61 5.70
N HIS A 34 -5.21 -11.09 5.12
CA HIS A 34 -5.20 -10.42 3.81
C HIS A 34 -5.39 -8.91 3.95
N ILE A 35 -4.74 -8.13 3.10
CA ILE A 35 -4.87 -6.67 3.11
C ILE A 35 -5.06 -6.13 1.70
N THR A 36 -5.96 -5.15 1.56
CA THR A 36 -6.32 -4.55 0.27
C THR A 36 -5.74 -3.14 0.18
N ALA A 37 -4.98 -2.89 -0.87
CA ALA A 37 -4.46 -1.57 -1.20
C ALA A 37 -5.58 -0.63 -1.67
N TYR A 38 -5.33 0.68 -1.64
CA TYR A 38 -6.28 1.68 -2.17
C TYR A 38 -6.56 1.51 -3.67
N CYS A 39 -5.68 0.86 -4.44
CA CYS A 39 -5.95 0.51 -5.84
C CYS A 39 -6.87 -0.72 -6.02
N GLY A 40 -7.32 -1.35 -4.92
CA GLY A 40 -8.20 -2.51 -4.93
C GLY A 40 -7.50 -3.87 -4.99
N VAL A 41 -6.18 -3.92 -5.22
CA VAL A 41 -5.43 -5.19 -5.21
C VAL A 41 -5.32 -5.71 -3.78
N THR A 42 -5.54 -7.02 -3.61
CA THR A 42 -5.44 -7.70 -2.32
C THR A 42 -4.23 -8.61 -2.29
N TYR A 43 -3.50 -8.57 -1.18
CA TYR A 43 -2.32 -9.39 -0.93
C TYR A 43 -2.48 -10.20 0.34
N TRP A 44 -1.71 -11.28 0.44
CA TRP A 44 -1.36 -11.83 1.73
C TRP A 44 -0.42 -10.88 2.47
N SER A 45 -0.69 -10.59 3.74
CA SER A 45 0.16 -9.67 4.51
C SER A 45 1.61 -10.18 4.64
N GLY A 46 1.82 -11.50 4.59
CA GLY A 46 3.16 -12.12 4.57
C GLY A 46 3.89 -11.97 3.23
N ASP A 47 3.18 -11.69 2.14
CA ASP A 47 3.75 -11.48 0.80
C ASP A 47 4.18 -10.04 0.56
N LEU A 48 4.09 -9.19 1.59
CA LEU A 48 4.47 -7.78 1.53
C LEU A 48 5.72 -7.49 2.37
N GLU A 49 6.57 -6.65 1.79
CA GLU A 49 7.63 -5.91 2.49
C GLU A 49 7.08 -4.53 2.86
N TRP A 50 7.16 -4.17 4.15
CA TRP A 50 6.59 -2.92 4.69
C TRP A 50 7.64 -1.81 4.80
N PHE A 51 7.23 -0.57 4.55
CA PHE A 51 8.10 0.60 4.53
C PHE A 51 7.53 1.75 5.37
N ASP A 52 8.42 2.49 6.04
CA ASP A 52 8.14 3.67 6.87
C ASP A 52 8.10 4.98 6.06
N ARG A 53 8.63 4.96 4.83
CA ARG A 53 8.71 6.11 3.92
C ARG A 53 8.44 5.69 2.47
N PRO A 54 7.92 6.60 1.62
CA PRO A 54 7.83 6.33 0.20
C PRO A 54 9.23 6.11 -0.38
N ALA A 55 9.40 4.94 -0.99
CA ALA A 55 10.59 4.51 -1.71
C ALA A 55 10.13 3.78 -2.96
N TRP A 56 10.99 3.71 -3.98
CA TRP A 56 10.69 3.02 -5.25
C TRP A 56 9.57 3.67 -6.07
N MET A 57 9.17 3.00 -7.16
CA MET A 57 8.06 3.43 -8.01
C MET A 57 6.74 3.20 -7.27
N PRO A 58 5.94 4.25 -7.01
CA PRO A 58 4.64 4.09 -6.37
C PRO A 58 3.58 3.59 -7.36
N CYS A 59 2.59 2.88 -6.84
CA CYS A 59 1.36 2.59 -7.57
C CYS A 59 0.58 3.90 -7.77
N THR A 60 0.51 4.40 -9.00
CA THR A 60 -0.17 5.66 -9.33
C THR A 60 -1.67 5.60 -9.01
N ALA A 61 -2.32 4.44 -9.16
CA ALA A 61 -3.71 4.24 -8.77
C ALA A 61 -3.90 4.40 -7.25
N CYS A 62 -2.97 3.91 -6.43
CA CYS A 62 -3.02 4.15 -4.97
C CYS A 62 -2.88 5.64 -4.65
N LEU A 63 -1.97 6.36 -5.33
CA LEU A 63 -1.77 7.80 -5.11
C LEU A 63 -3.01 8.63 -5.49
N ALA A 64 -3.75 8.21 -6.51
CA ALA A 64 -4.99 8.88 -6.92
C ALA A 64 -6.16 8.63 -5.95
N ALA A 65 -6.17 7.46 -5.28
CA ALA A 65 -7.27 7.02 -4.44
C ALA A 65 -7.06 7.28 -2.94
N VAL A 66 -5.81 7.44 -2.48
CA VAL A 66 -5.51 7.67 -1.06
C VAL A 66 -6.10 9.00 -0.59
N PRO A 67 -6.69 9.07 0.63
CA PRO A 67 -7.17 10.32 1.19
C PRO A 67 -6.06 11.36 1.30
N LEU A 68 -6.32 12.58 0.85
CA LEU A 68 -5.36 13.67 0.98
C LEU A 68 -5.11 14.01 2.45
N PRO A 69 -3.86 14.30 2.84
CA PRO A 69 -3.57 14.90 4.14
C PRO A 69 -4.38 16.18 4.31
N ARG A 70 -4.92 16.44 5.53
CA ARG A 70 -5.64 17.69 5.82
C ARG A 70 -4.82 18.96 5.54
N ALA A 71 -3.49 18.86 5.53
CA ALA A 71 -2.62 19.99 5.21
C ALA A 71 -2.68 20.40 3.71
N LEU A 72 -3.26 19.56 2.85
CA LEU A 72 -3.39 19.77 1.41
C LEU A 72 -4.86 19.91 0.95
N SER A 73 -5.81 19.97 1.89
CA SER A 73 -7.25 20.10 1.63
C SER A 73 -7.73 21.53 1.78
#